data_AF-A0A915I900-F1
#
_entry.id   AF-A0A915I900-F1
#
_cell.length_a   1.000
_cell.length_b   1.000
_cell.length_c   1.000
_cell.angle_alpha   90.00
_cell.angle_beta   90.00
_cell.angle_gamma   90.00
#
_symmetry.space_group_name_H-M   'P 1'
#
loop_
_entity.id
_entity.type
_entity.pdbx_description
1 polymer ?
#
loop_
_entity_poly.entity_id
_entity_poly.type
_entity_poly.pdbx_seq_one_letter_code
_entity_poly.pdbx_strand_id
1 'polypeptide(L)'
;MRMFGGERASILKNPWHVQICLQQFDLKKNHCNLVMCGAALIKMGKPTHKHPGIVLTAAHCVTSQGRVIPKNDVNLYMGSNKPTQGSKFRVKKIVVHPKFDIATMEHDIAILILPDVVGYSKNIQGILLPKLEEQTPPKNNYCKVSGFGLNCEA
;
A
#
# COMPACT_ATOMS: atom_id res chain seq x y z
N MET A 1 0.67 6.60 13.44
CA MET A 1 0.06 5.31 13.06
C MET A 1 -0.16 4.47 14.32
N ARG A 2 -1.32 3.84 14.50
CA ARG A 2 -1.60 2.94 15.63
C ARG A 2 -2.67 1.94 15.19
N MET A 3 -2.51 0.67 15.54
CA MET A 3 -3.54 -0.36 15.38
C MET A 3 -4.10 -0.73 16.75
N PHE A 4 -5.29 -1.35 16.79
CA PHE A 4 -5.86 -1.86 18.04
C PHE A 4 -4.88 -2.84 18.72
N GLY A 5 -4.70 -2.70 20.03
CA GLY A 5 -3.72 -3.48 20.81
C GLY A 5 -2.24 -3.11 20.55
N GLY A 6 -1.95 -2.19 19.61
CA GLY A 6 -0.60 -1.74 19.28
C GLY A 6 -0.21 -0.41 19.91
N GLU A 7 1.07 -0.07 19.75
CA GLU A 7 1.65 1.22 20.14
C GLU A 7 1.59 2.27 19.03
N ARG A 8 1.79 3.55 19.40
CA ARG A 8 1.95 4.61 18.40
C ARG A 8 3.27 4.45 17.65
N ALA A 9 3.18 4.12 16.37
CA ALA A 9 4.30 4.04 15.45
C ALA A 9 4.54 5.39 14.74
N SER A 10 5.83 5.75 14.65
CA SER A 10 6.32 6.90 13.87
C SER A 10 6.61 6.49 12.42
N ILE A 11 6.28 7.36 11.47
CA ILE A 11 6.60 7.23 10.05
C ILE A 11 8.10 7.20 9.80
N LEU A 12 8.89 7.87 10.65
CA LEU A 12 10.35 7.81 10.60
C LEU A 12 10.91 6.41 10.91
N LYS A 13 10.14 5.57 11.63
CA LYS A 13 10.50 4.17 11.92
C LYS A 13 9.92 3.17 10.91
N ASN A 14 9.03 3.62 10.01
CA ASN A 14 8.40 2.78 8.98
C ASN A 14 8.23 3.59 7.68
N PRO A 15 9.31 4.15 7.11
CA PRO A 15 9.25 5.12 6.01
C PRO A 15 8.73 4.54 4.68
N TRP A 16 8.55 3.22 4.60
CA TRP A 16 7.93 2.52 3.47
C TRP A 16 6.42 2.41 3.56
N HIS A 17 5.80 2.83 4.66
CA HIS A 17 4.35 2.76 4.81
C HIS A 17 3.65 3.66 3.79
N VAL A 18 2.72 3.07 3.04
CA VAL A 18 1.87 3.76 2.06
C VAL A 18 0.41 3.52 2.45
N GLN A 19 -0.38 4.59 2.46
CA GLN A 19 -1.83 4.46 2.54
C GLN A 19 -2.45 4.52 1.15
N ILE A 20 -3.35 3.60 0.87
CA ILE A 20 -4.24 3.64 -0.28
C ILE A 20 -5.56 4.24 0.18
N CYS A 21 -6.03 5.23 -0.55
CA CYS A 21 -7.31 5.89 -0.33
C CYS A 21 -8.10 5.79 -1.64
N LEU A 22 -9.15 4.98 -1.61
CA LEU A 22 -10.04 4.76 -2.73
C LEU A 22 -11.25 5.68 -2.59
N GLN A 23 -11.53 6.45 -3.63
CA GLN A 23 -12.80 7.16 -3.75
C GLN A 23 -13.78 6.24 -4.50
N GLN A 24 -14.54 5.43 -3.75
CA GLN A 24 -15.61 4.64 -4.36
C GLN A 24 -16.91 5.44 -4.26
N PHE A 25 -17.47 5.80 -5.41
CA PHE A 25 -18.79 6.39 -5.47
C PHE A 25 -19.84 5.30 -5.25
N ASP A 26 -20.51 5.32 -4.09
CA ASP A 26 -21.63 4.44 -3.81
C ASP A 26 -22.87 5.01 -4.49
N LEU A 27 -23.16 4.49 -5.69
CA LEU A 27 -24.32 4.86 -6.49
C LEU A 27 -25.66 4.62 -5.78
N LYS A 28 -25.71 3.72 -4.78
CA LYS A 28 -26.94 3.42 -4.03
C LYS A 28 -27.18 4.38 -2.88
N LYS A 29 -26.11 4.95 -2.31
CA LYS A 29 -26.18 5.88 -1.17
C LYS A 29 -25.91 7.33 -1.54
N ASN A 30 -25.60 7.60 -2.82
CA ASN A 30 -25.18 8.90 -3.33
C ASN A 30 -24.02 9.52 -2.51
N HIS A 31 -23.13 8.66 -2.00
CA HIS A 31 -22.05 9.03 -1.08
C HIS A 31 -20.71 8.46 -1.56
N CYS A 32 -19.63 9.22 -1.36
CA CYS A 32 -18.27 8.73 -1.58
C CYS A 32 -17.85 7.89 -0.36
N ASN A 33 -17.81 6.56 -0.50
CA ASN A 33 -17.23 5.70 0.52
C ASN A 33 -15.70 5.73 0.37
N LEU A 34 -15.04 6.17 1.44
CA LEU A 34 -13.58 6.13 1.52
C LEU A 34 -13.17 4.73 1.99
N VAL A 35 -12.63 3.92 1.08
CA VAL A 35 -12.00 2.65 1.47
C VAL A 35 -10.50 2.89 1.63
N MET A 36 -9.98 2.51 2.80
CA MET A 36 -8.59 2.72 3.17
C MET A 36 -7.88 1.36 3.22
N CYS A 37 -6.74 1.26 2.55
CA CYS A 37 -5.88 0.08 2.58
C CYS A 37 -4.43 0.46 2.91
N GLY A 38 -3.66 -0.52 3.35
CA GLY A 38 -2.22 -0.41 3.53
C GLY A 38 -1.44 -0.88 2.30
N ALA A 39 -0.24 -0.36 2.13
CA ALA A 39 0.70 -0.77 1.10
C ALA A 39 2.15 -0.45 1.53
N ALA A 40 3.12 -0.95 0.77
CA ALA A 40 4.54 -0.71 1.01
C ALA A 40 5.24 -0.17 -0.24
N LEU A 41 6.03 0.90 -0.09
CA LEU A 41 6.93 1.37 -1.14
C LEU A 41 8.11 0.41 -1.24
N ILE A 42 8.38 -0.10 -2.43
CA ILE A 42 9.47 -1.03 -2.68
C ILE A 42 10.74 -0.29 -3.08
N LYS A 43 11.83 -0.62 -2.41
CA LYS A 43 13.17 -0.16 -2.79
C LYS A 43 13.65 -0.97 -3.99
N MET A 44 13.58 -0.35 -5.16
CA MET A 44 14.27 -0.85 -6.35
C MET A 44 15.78 -0.69 -6.16
N GLY A 45 16.57 -1.64 -6.69
CA GLY A 45 18.01 -1.80 -6.46
C GLY A 45 18.88 -0.55 -6.70
N LYS A 46 19.72 -0.54 -7.73
CA LYS A 46 20.62 0.61 -7.96
C LYS A 46 19.77 1.86 -8.21
N PRO A 47 20.06 2.99 -7.53
CA PRO A 47 19.42 4.27 -7.80
C PRO A 47 19.97 4.81 -9.12
N THR A 48 19.65 4.16 -10.23
CA THR A 48 19.72 4.82 -11.52
C THR A 48 18.50 5.72 -11.56
N HIS A 49 18.70 7.00 -11.87
CA HIS A 49 17.78 8.11 -11.61
C HIS A 49 16.45 8.10 -12.38
N LYS A 50 15.97 6.95 -12.88
CA LYS A 50 14.83 6.90 -13.84
C LYS A 50 13.82 5.76 -13.63
N HIS A 51 13.84 5.03 -12.53
CA HIS A 51 12.82 3.99 -12.31
C HIS A 51 11.55 4.57 -11.67
N PRO A 52 10.35 4.24 -12.19
CA PRO A 52 9.10 4.64 -11.55
C PRO A 52 9.01 4.02 -10.15
N GLY A 53 8.36 4.72 -9.23
CA GLY A 53 8.05 4.14 -7.93
C GLY A 53 7.18 2.89 -8.06
N ILE A 54 7.48 1.87 -7.25
CA ILE A 54 6.72 0.62 -7.17
C ILE A 54 6.16 0.48 -5.77
N VAL A 55 4.85 0.29 -5.68
CA VAL A 55 4.14 0.08 -4.41
C VAL A 55 3.49 -1.30 -4.43
N LEU A 56 3.71 -2.08 -3.38
CA LEU A 56 3.14 -3.41 -3.20
C LEU A 56 1.92 -3.34 -2.27
N THR A 57 0.84 -4.02 -2.63
CA THR A 57 -0.38 -4.10 -1.83
C THR A 57 -1.10 -5.43 -2.09
N ALA A 58 -2.23 -5.64 -1.43
CA ALA A 58 -3.12 -6.76 -1.66
C ALA A 58 -3.95 -6.54 -2.93
N ALA A 59 -4.29 -7.60 -3.65
CA ALA A 59 -5.12 -7.52 -4.84
C ALA A 59 -6.55 -7.07 -4.50
N HIS A 60 -7.11 -7.59 -3.40
CA HIS A 60 -8.47 -7.23 -2.98
C HIS A 60 -8.62 -5.72 -2.68
N CYS A 61 -7.54 -5.04 -2.28
CA CYS A 61 -7.53 -3.59 -2.04
C CYS A 61 -7.72 -2.76 -3.33
N VAL A 62 -7.52 -3.34 -4.50
CA VAL A 62 -7.57 -2.62 -5.79
C VAL A 62 -8.51 -3.29 -6.79
N THR A 63 -9.34 -4.21 -6.31
CA THR A 63 -10.38 -4.88 -7.08
C THR A 63 -11.74 -4.74 -6.40
N SER A 64 -12.80 -4.66 -7.20
CA SER A 64 -14.18 -4.75 -6.73
C SER A 64 -14.96 -5.61 -7.70
N GLN A 65 -15.73 -6.58 -7.18
CA GLN A 65 -16.51 -7.53 -7.99
C GLN A 65 -15.68 -8.23 -9.08
N GLY A 66 -14.45 -8.62 -8.75
CA GLY A 66 -13.52 -9.29 -9.68
C GLY A 66 -12.91 -8.39 -10.77
N ARG A 67 -13.15 -7.07 -10.73
CA ARG A 67 -12.59 -6.10 -11.67
C ARG A 67 -11.63 -5.14 -11.00
N VAL A 68 -10.58 -4.75 -11.71
CA VAL A 68 -9.62 -3.73 -11.23
C VAL A 68 -10.31 -2.37 -11.16
N ILE A 69 -10.16 -1.68 -10.02
CA ILE A 69 -10.69 -0.33 -9.80
C ILE A 69 -9.99 0.66 -10.74
N PRO A 70 -10.68 1.68 -11.29
CA PRO A 70 -10.02 2.68 -12.12
C PRO A 70 -8.86 3.36 -11.38
N LYS A 71 -7.69 3.41 -12.02
CA LYS A 71 -6.47 4.02 -11.43
C LYS A 71 -6.65 5.47 -10.96
N ASN A 72 -7.62 6.19 -11.52
CA ASN A 72 -7.89 7.58 -11.16
C ASN A 72 -8.60 7.71 -9.80
N ASP A 73 -9.23 6.64 -9.33
CA ASP A 73 -9.92 6.55 -8.04
C ASP A 73 -8.97 6.11 -6.92
N VAL A 74 -7.75 5.71 -7.27
CA VAL A 74 -6.70 5.25 -6.34
C VAL A 74 -5.74 6.39 -6.04
N ASN A 75 -5.77 6.90 -4.81
CA ASN A 75 -4.81 7.88 -4.31
C ASN A 75 -3.88 7.24 -3.28
N LEU A 76 -2.59 7.57 -3.35
CA LEU A 76 -1.60 7.09 -2.40
C LEU A 76 -1.08 8.23 -1.54
N TYR A 77 -0.87 7.95 -0.25
CA TYR A 77 -0.31 8.90 0.71
C TYR A 77 0.90 8.30 1.42
N MET A 78 1.99 9.06 1.52
CA MET A 78 3.25 8.62 2.11
C MET A 78 3.87 9.73 2.97
N GLY A 79 4.68 9.33 3.96
CA GLY A 79 5.48 10.29 4.74
C GLY A 79 4.75 11.01 5.87
N SER A 80 3.56 10.55 6.28
CA SER A 80 2.82 11.11 7.42
C SER A 80 2.47 10.07 8.50
N ASN A 81 2.35 10.55 9.73
CA ASN A 81 1.80 9.79 10.86
C ASN A 81 0.28 9.81 10.95
N LYS A 82 -0.36 10.67 10.16
CA LYS A 82 -1.80 10.93 10.14
C LYS A 82 -2.41 10.37 8.85
N PRO A 83 -3.64 9.84 8.90
CA PRO A 83 -4.28 9.26 7.73
C PRO A 83 -4.53 10.32 6.66
N THR A 84 -4.39 9.95 5.38
CA THR A 84 -4.64 10.83 4.21
C THR A 84 -3.84 12.14 4.21
N GLN A 85 -2.67 12.15 4.86
CA GLN A 85 -1.75 13.29 4.91
C GLN A 85 -0.37 12.92 4.36
N GLY A 86 0.47 13.93 4.13
CA GLY A 86 1.81 13.78 3.58
C GLY A 86 1.83 13.99 2.07
N SER A 87 2.78 13.35 1.39
CA SER A 87 2.91 13.46 -0.06
C SER A 87 1.87 12.59 -0.75
N LYS A 88 1.11 13.18 -1.67
CA LYS A 88 0.08 12.50 -2.45
C LYS A 88 0.64 12.03 -3.79
N PHE A 89 0.41 10.77 -4.15
CA PHE A 89 0.83 10.19 -5.42
C PHE A 89 -0.37 9.62 -6.19
N ARG A 90 -0.32 9.76 -7.52
CA ARG A 90 -1.25 9.12 -8.48
C ARG A 90 -0.71 7.75 -8.89
N VAL A 91 -1.60 6.89 -9.37
CA VAL A 91 -1.24 5.58 -9.94
C VAL A 91 -1.23 5.67 -11.47
N LYS A 92 -0.13 5.23 -12.09
CA LYS A 92 -0.02 5.11 -13.56
C LYS A 92 -0.59 3.78 -14.05
N LYS A 93 -0.31 2.69 -13.34
CA LYS A 93 -0.78 1.34 -13.70
C LYS A 93 -1.02 0.51 -12.44
N ILE A 94 -2.09 -0.27 -12.47
CA ILE A 94 -2.41 -1.31 -11.49
C ILE A 94 -2.15 -2.66 -12.16
N VAL A 95 -1.39 -3.53 -11.51
CA VAL A 95 -1.11 -4.89 -11.97
C VAL A 95 -1.52 -5.86 -10.87
N VAL A 96 -2.64 -6.54 -11.07
CA VAL A 96 -3.12 -7.59 -10.17
C VAL A 96 -2.48 -8.92 -10.59
N HIS A 97 -2.17 -9.78 -9.62
CA HIS A 97 -1.66 -11.11 -9.92
C HIS A 97 -2.63 -11.87 -10.85
N PRO A 98 -2.17 -12.47 -11.96
CA PRO A 98 -3.05 -13.07 -12.97
C PRO A 98 -3.85 -14.27 -12.47
N LYS A 99 -3.43 -14.87 -11.36
CA LYS A 99 -4.15 -15.97 -10.68
C LYS A 99 -4.91 -15.53 -9.43
N PHE A 100 -5.08 -14.23 -9.19
CA PHE A 100 -5.85 -13.76 -8.04
C PHE A 100 -7.30 -14.24 -8.15
N ASP A 101 -7.79 -14.89 -7.10
CA ASP A 101 -9.17 -15.35 -6.97
C ASP A 101 -9.86 -14.62 -5.82
N ILE A 102 -10.93 -13.89 -6.12
CA ILE A 102 -11.65 -13.06 -5.15
C ILE A 102 -12.49 -13.89 -4.16
N ALA A 103 -12.87 -15.12 -4.52
CA ALA A 103 -13.66 -16.01 -3.67
C ALA A 103 -12.77 -16.76 -2.67
N THR A 104 -11.58 -17.19 -3.08
CA THR A 104 -10.64 -17.93 -2.23
C THR A 104 -9.58 -17.06 -1.57
N MET A 105 -9.36 -15.84 -2.08
CA MET A 105 -8.27 -14.93 -1.72
C MET A 105 -6.87 -15.51 -2.03
N GLU A 106 -6.79 -16.52 -2.90
CA GLU A 106 -5.51 -17.03 -3.38
C GLU A 106 -4.80 -16.00 -4.25
N HIS A 107 -3.48 -15.91 -4.10
CA HIS A 107 -2.64 -14.94 -4.80
C HIS A 107 -3.06 -13.48 -4.62
N ASP A 108 -3.48 -13.10 -3.41
CA ASP A 108 -3.90 -11.75 -3.03
C ASP A 108 -2.74 -10.75 -2.99
N ILE A 109 -2.22 -10.41 -4.16
CA ILE A 109 -1.07 -9.51 -4.34
C ILE A 109 -1.25 -8.65 -5.60
N ALA A 110 -0.93 -7.36 -5.48
CA ALA A 110 -0.94 -6.42 -6.59
C ALA A 110 0.20 -5.41 -6.49
N ILE A 111 0.61 -4.91 -7.65
CA ILE A 111 1.64 -3.89 -7.78
C ILE A 111 1.04 -2.63 -8.39
N LEU A 112 1.36 -1.50 -7.79
CA LEU A 112 1.03 -0.17 -8.28
C LEU A 112 2.29 0.51 -8.80
N ILE A 113 2.24 0.94 -10.06
CA ILE A 113 3.33 1.67 -10.70
C ILE A 113 2.98 3.15 -10.67
N LEU A 114 3.88 3.97 -10.12
CA LEU A 114 3.75 5.42 -10.07
C LEU A 114 4.19 6.05 -11.41
N PRO A 115 3.68 7.24 -11.77
CA PRO A 115 4.09 7.91 -12.99
C PRO A 115 5.54 8.36 -12.97
N ASP A 116 6.03 8.78 -11.80
CA ASP A 116 7.31 9.46 -11.62
C ASP A 116 8.16 8.81 -10.53
N VAL A 117 9.42 9.26 -10.44
CA VAL A 117 10.36 8.88 -9.39
C VAL A 117 9.86 9.41 -8.05
N VAL A 118 9.93 8.59 -7.00
CA VAL A 118 9.59 9.01 -5.63
C VAL A 118 10.72 9.88 -5.08
N GLY A 119 10.38 11.08 -4.60
CA GLY A 119 11.29 11.94 -3.84
C GLY A 119 11.62 11.32 -2.48
N TYR A 120 12.65 10.47 -2.43
CA TYR A 120 13.10 9.81 -1.21
C TYR A 120 13.60 10.82 -0.16
N SER A 121 13.23 10.56 1.10
CA SER A 121 13.51 11.45 2.24
C SER A 121 13.65 10.64 3.54
N LYS A 122 13.80 11.32 4.69
CA LYS A 122 13.84 10.64 6.00
C LYS A 122 12.53 9.91 6.34
N ASN A 123 11.39 10.38 5.83
CA ASN A 123 10.05 9.83 6.08
C ASN A 123 9.46 9.05 4.89
N ILE A 124 10.14 9.01 3.75
CA ILE A 124 9.72 8.24 2.57
C ILE A 124 10.93 7.43 2.08
N GLN A 125 10.91 6.12 2.30
CA GLN A 125 11.95 5.17 1.89
C GLN A 125 11.33 3.85 1.47
N GLY A 126 11.96 3.16 0.52
CA GLY A 126 11.48 1.84 0.11
C GLY A 126 11.97 0.75 1.08
N ILE A 127 11.19 -0.31 1.22
CA ILE A 127 11.61 -1.56 1.87
C ILE A 127 12.20 -2.52 0.83
N LEU A 128 13.16 -3.34 1.24
CA LEU A 128 13.72 -4.40 0.40
C LEU A 128 12.73 -5.56 0.29
N LEU A 129 12.68 -6.20 -0.87
CA LEU A 129 12.04 -7.49 -1.04
C LEU A 129 12.98 -8.61 -0.57
N PRO A 130 12.43 -9.74 -0.07
CA PRO A 130 13.22 -10.93 0.19
C PRO A 130 13.86 -11.43 -1.11
N LYS A 131 14.99 -12.13 -1.01
CA LYS A 131 15.59 -12.81 -2.17
C LYS A 131 14.75 -14.03 -2.55
N LEU A 132 14.80 -14.44 -3.81
CA LEU A 132 14.00 -15.57 -4.29
C LEU A 132 14.37 -16.88 -3.56
N GLU A 133 15.63 -17.03 -3.20
CA GLU A 133 16.18 -18.20 -2.51
C GLU A 133 16.16 -18.03 -0.98
N GLU A 134 15.63 -16.92 -0.47
CA GLU A 134 15.55 -16.67 0.97
C GLU A 134 14.47 -17.56 1.58
N GLN A 135 14.86 -18.34 2.59
CA GLN A 135 13.92 -19.18 3.32
C GLN A 135 12.95 -18.30 4.09
N THR A 136 11.71 -18.76 4.22
CA THR A 136 10.73 -18.11 5.09
C THR A 136 11.29 -17.99 6.50
N PRO A 137 11.04 -16.86 7.21
CA PRO A 137 11.45 -16.71 8.59
C PRO A 137 11.02 -17.93 9.43
N PRO A 138 11.89 -18.45 10.32
CA PRO A 138 11.54 -19.55 11.21
C PRO A 138 10.24 -19.29 11.98
N LYS A 139 9.53 -20.37 12.32
CA LYS A 139 8.38 -20.30 13.22
C LYS A 139 8.82 -19.63 14.54
N ASN A 140 7.92 -18.84 15.14
CA ASN A 140 8.13 -18.09 16.38
C ASN A 140 9.09 -16.90 16.31
N ASN A 141 9.44 -16.41 15.11
CA ASN A 141 10.09 -15.11 14.97
C ASN A 141 9.11 -13.95 15.16
N TYR A 142 9.60 -12.86 15.75
CA TYR A 142 8.83 -11.63 15.91
C TYR A 142 8.76 -10.86 14.58
N CYS A 143 7.53 -10.54 14.16
CA CYS A 143 7.26 -9.68 13.02
C CYS A 143 6.64 -8.37 13.47
N LYS A 144 6.89 -7.29 12.74
CA LYS A 144 6.30 -5.97 12.99
C LYS A 144 5.30 -5.62 11.89
N VAL A 145 4.10 -5.23 12.30
CA VAL A 145 3.06 -4.70 11.40
C VAL A 145 2.75 -3.27 11.80
N SER A 146 2.53 -2.40 10.81
CA SER A 146 2.21 -0.99 11.04
C SER A 146 1.05 -0.55 10.15
N GLY A 147 0.14 0.23 10.72
CA GLY A 147 -1.06 0.69 10.04
C GLY A 147 -1.90 1.62 10.91
N PHE A 148 -3.08 1.93 10.40
CA PHE A 148 -4.06 2.82 11.04
C PHE A 148 -5.28 2.07 11.62
N GLY A 149 -5.25 0.72 11.62
CA GLY A 149 -6.38 -0.10 12.07
C GLY A 149 -7.50 -0.22 11.03
N LEU A 150 -8.50 -1.04 11.35
CA LEU A 150 -9.70 -1.26 10.53
C LEU A 150 -10.72 -0.12 10.72
N ASN A 151 -10.77 0.47 11.91
CA ASN A 151 -11.62 1.61 12.22
C ASN A 151 -10.75 2.86 12.12
N CYS A 152 -11.18 3.83 11.31
CA CYS A 152 -10.66 5.19 11.35
C CYS A 152 -11.05 5.84 12.70
N GLU A 153 -10.50 5.37 13.81
CA GLU A 153 -10.61 6.08 15.08
C GLU A 153 -9.68 7.29 15.00
N ALA A 154 -10.33 8.46 14.90
CA ALA A 154 -9.70 9.77 14.92
C ALA A 154 -9.15 10.10 16.31
#